data_AF-A0A9X6VNA7-F1
#
_entry.id   AF-A0A9X6VNA7-F1
#
_cell.length_a   1.000
_cell.length_b   1.000
_cell.length_c   1.000
_cell.angle_alpha   90.00
_cell.angle_beta   90.00
_cell.angle_gamma   90.00
#
_symmetry.space_group_name_H-M   'P 1'
#
loop_
_entity.id
_entity.type
_entity.pdbx_description
1 polymer ?
#
loop_
_entity_poly.entity_id
_entity_poly.type
_entity_poly.pdbx_seq_one_letter_code
_entity_poly.pdbx_strand_id
1 'polypeptide(L)'
;MIKQLVLKDMMLQRKLSFVYLICLFFLAIVDFRSESFLMTISVSIPFLGMVLSMGYEGKNKSEIIVNSLPFERKDIVIGKYIFVSILVALGGCFSLVVGLIQLQNEHMTGLILWGEILGGITGGFVCSIIVLPIEFSVGYSSAKQIAPFIGIAFGYLSGLIVSKVWLDVENIWSTSLVVNICFIAGLLLLYIMSMLLSIHLYNERDL
;
A
#
# COMPACT_ATOMS: atom_id res chain seq x y z
N MET A 1 12.11 16.34 -11.96
CA MET A 1 12.91 15.63 -10.93
C MET A 1 12.19 14.43 -10.33
N ILE A 2 10.96 14.58 -9.81
CA ILE A 2 10.18 13.49 -9.17
C ILE A 2 10.13 12.18 -9.98
N LYS A 3 10.04 12.26 -11.32
CA LYS A 3 10.07 11.08 -12.20
C LYS A 3 11.30 10.18 -11.99
N GLN A 4 12.48 10.76 -11.74
CA GLN A 4 13.72 9.99 -11.56
C GLN A 4 13.73 9.23 -10.22
N LEU A 5 13.15 9.81 -9.17
CA LEU A 5 13.00 9.18 -7.85
C LEU A 5 12.08 7.95 -7.95
N VAL A 6 10.92 8.11 -8.59
CA VAL A 6 9.97 7.00 -8.81
C VAL A 6 10.61 5.89 -9.67
N LEU A 7 11.32 6.26 -10.74
CA LEU A 7 11.96 5.30 -11.64
C LEU A 7 13.06 4.51 -10.91
N LYS A 8 13.86 5.16 -10.06
CA LYS A 8 14.85 4.50 -9.19
C LYS A 8 14.20 3.42 -8.33
N ASP A 9 13.11 3.75 -7.62
CA ASP A 9 12.43 2.79 -6.74
C ASP A 9 11.76 1.65 -7.54
N MET A 10 11.18 1.95 -8.71
CA MET A 10 10.66 0.93 -9.63
C MET A 10 11.74 0.00 -10.19
N MET A 11 12.93 0.51 -10.54
CA MET A 11 14.03 -0.33 -11.02
C MET A 11 14.54 -1.27 -9.93
N LEU A 12 14.59 -0.78 -8.68
CA LEU A 12 14.99 -1.57 -7.53
C LEU A 12 13.98 -2.70 -7.29
N GLN A 13 12.69 -2.39 -7.39
CA GLN A 13 11.64 -3.38 -7.27
C GLN A 13 11.64 -4.42 -8.41
N ARG A 14 11.96 -4.02 -9.65
CA ARG A 14 12.06 -4.94 -10.80
C ARG A 14 13.10 -6.03 -10.58
N LYS A 15 14.24 -5.73 -9.94
CA LYS A 15 15.24 -6.75 -9.58
C LYS A 15 14.72 -7.77 -8.57
N LEU A 16 13.75 -7.39 -7.73
CA LEU A 16 13.12 -8.24 -6.73
C LEU A 16 11.79 -8.83 -7.15
N SER A 17 11.30 -8.54 -8.36
CA SER A 17 10.02 -9.03 -8.89
C SER A 17 9.89 -10.55 -8.81
N PHE A 18 11.01 -11.28 -8.87
CA PHE A 18 11.02 -12.74 -8.73
C PHE A 18 10.70 -13.20 -7.30
N VAL A 19 11.19 -12.46 -6.29
CA VAL A 19 10.88 -12.71 -4.87
C VAL A 19 9.43 -12.38 -4.59
N TYR A 20 8.89 -11.30 -5.20
CA TYR A 20 7.45 -11.00 -5.15
C TYR A 20 6.63 -12.16 -5.69
N LEU A 21 6.98 -12.67 -6.88
CA LEU A 21 6.25 -13.77 -7.52
C LEU A 21 6.23 -15.03 -6.63
N ILE A 22 7.37 -15.40 -6.04
CA ILE A 22 7.45 -16.58 -5.16
C ILE A 22 6.64 -16.37 -3.88
N CYS A 23 6.76 -15.21 -3.24
CA CYS A 23 6.07 -14.91 -1.99
C CYS A 23 4.55 -14.82 -2.20
N LEU A 24 4.12 -14.20 -3.29
CA LEU A 24 2.72 -14.10 -3.68
C LEU A 24 2.15 -15.45 -4.09
N PHE A 25 2.92 -16.29 -4.79
CA PHE A 25 2.51 -17.66 -5.13
C PHE A 25 2.37 -18.54 -3.87
N PHE A 26 3.28 -18.40 -2.90
CA PHE A 26 3.16 -19.10 -1.62
C PHE A 26 1.92 -18.65 -0.85
N LEU A 27 1.68 -17.34 -0.77
CA LEU A 27 0.52 -16.76 -0.12
C LEU A 27 -0.78 -17.17 -0.83
N ALA A 28 -0.73 -17.27 -2.16
CA ALA A 28 -1.83 -17.76 -2.98
C ALA A 28 -2.19 -19.21 -2.66
N ILE A 29 -1.21 -20.08 -2.39
CA ILE A 29 -1.44 -21.48 -2.01
C ILE A 29 -2.00 -21.59 -0.60
N VAL A 30 -1.43 -20.84 0.35
CA VAL A 30 -1.81 -20.92 1.77
C VAL A 30 -3.23 -20.39 2.00
N ASP A 31 -3.60 -19.32 1.32
CA ASP A 31 -4.83 -18.57 1.58
C ASP A 31 -5.94 -18.87 0.53
N PHE A 32 -5.72 -19.80 -0.41
CA PHE A 32 -6.62 -20.07 -1.54
C PHE A 32 -8.08 -20.37 -1.15
N ARG A 33 -8.32 -20.80 0.09
CA ARG A 33 -9.64 -21.19 0.59
C ARG A 33 -10.28 -20.15 1.50
N SER A 34 -9.65 -19.01 1.74
CA SER A 34 -10.24 -17.95 2.57
C SER A 34 -11.14 -17.04 1.74
N GLU A 35 -12.19 -16.53 2.37
CA GLU A 35 -13.12 -15.58 1.75
C GLU A 35 -12.45 -14.22 1.50
N SER A 36 -11.40 -13.90 2.27
CA SER A 36 -10.63 -12.65 2.20
C SER A 36 -9.38 -12.72 1.30
N PHE A 37 -9.27 -13.77 0.48
CA PHE A 37 -8.09 -14.05 -0.32
C PHE A 37 -7.66 -12.89 -1.24
N LEU A 38 -8.65 -12.32 -1.93
CA LEU A 38 -8.43 -11.24 -2.90
C LEU A 38 -7.96 -9.96 -2.21
N MET A 39 -8.52 -9.66 -1.03
CA MET A 39 -8.07 -8.58 -0.18
C MET A 39 -6.64 -8.82 0.32
N THR A 40 -6.34 -10.01 0.85
CA THR A 40 -4.99 -10.34 1.37
C THR A 40 -3.92 -10.15 0.31
N ILE A 41 -4.16 -10.64 -0.92
CA ILE A 41 -3.24 -10.46 -2.04
C ILE A 41 -3.05 -8.98 -2.35
N SER A 42 -4.14 -8.21 -2.42
CA SER A 42 -4.07 -6.78 -2.73
C SER A 42 -3.27 -5.98 -1.70
N VAL A 43 -3.37 -6.31 -0.41
CA VAL A 43 -2.62 -5.63 0.67
C VAL A 43 -1.16 -6.10 0.74
N SER A 44 -0.90 -7.37 0.41
CA SER A 44 0.44 -7.96 0.48
C SER A 44 1.43 -7.30 -0.50
N ILE A 45 0.98 -6.90 -1.68
CA ILE A 45 1.81 -6.26 -2.72
C ILE A 45 2.43 -4.94 -2.23
N PRO A 46 1.65 -3.92 -1.80
CA PRO A 46 2.21 -2.68 -1.28
C PRO A 46 2.99 -2.89 0.02
N PHE A 47 2.62 -3.84 0.87
CA PHE A 47 3.38 -4.17 2.07
C PHE A 47 4.79 -4.69 1.74
N LEU A 48 4.90 -5.75 0.93
CA LEU A 48 6.19 -6.28 0.49
C LEU A 48 7.01 -5.21 -0.25
N GLY A 49 6.29 -4.39 -1.03
CA GLY A 49 6.72 -3.10 -1.61
C GLY A 49 7.57 -2.27 -0.66
N MET A 50 6.92 -1.84 0.41
CA MET A 50 7.49 -0.95 1.41
C MET A 50 8.61 -1.62 2.21
N VAL A 51 8.42 -2.86 2.68
CA VAL A 51 9.43 -3.59 3.45
C VAL A 51 10.75 -3.69 2.68
N LEU A 52 10.68 -4.05 1.40
CA LEU A 52 11.86 -4.19 0.56
C LEU A 52 12.48 -2.84 0.23
N SER A 53 11.68 -1.84 -0.14
CA SER A 53 12.18 -0.48 -0.41
C SER A 53 12.96 0.05 0.81
N MET A 54 12.36 -0.02 2.00
CA MET A 54 12.96 0.47 3.24
C MET A 54 14.19 -0.36 3.66
N GLY A 55 14.13 -1.68 3.50
CA GLY A 55 15.25 -2.57 3.83
C GLY A 55 16.49 -2.33 2.98
N TYR A 56 16.31 -2.08 1.68
CA TYR A 56 17.43 -1.77 0.78
C TYR A 56 17.98 -0.37 0.96
N GLU A 57 17.11 0.62 1.15
CA GLU A 57 17.55 1.99 1.45
C GLU A 57 18.36 2.03 2.74
N GLY A 58 17.97 1.23 3.72
CA GLY A 58 18.71 1.04 4.95
C GLY A 58 20.09 0.45 4.76
N LYS A 59 20.19 -0.69 4.05
CA LYS A 59 21.49 -1.35 3.78
C LYS A 59 22.45 -0.47 2.98
N ASN A 60 21.94 0.27 2.00
CA ASN A 60 22.76 1.05 1.08
C ASN A 60 22.98 2.50 1.52
N LYS A 61 22.46 2.91 2.69
CA LYS A 61 22.42 4.31 3.15
C LYS A 61 21.91 5.26 2.04
N SER A 62 20.95 4.79 1.25
CA SER A 62 20.50 5.47 0.03
C SER A 62 19.93 6.86 0.32
N GLU A 63 19.41 7.07 1.53
CA GLU A 63 18.87 8.34 1.99
C GLU A 63 19.94 9.45 2.02
N ILE A 64 21.17 9.14 2.47
CA ILE A 64 22.29 10.10 2.49
C ILE A 64 22.69 10.48 1.05
N ILE A 65 22.70 9.50 0.15
CA ILE A 65 23.07 9.69 -1.26
C ILE A 65 22.01 10.54 -1.98
N VAL A 66 20.73 10.32 -1.70
CA VAL A 66 19.66 11.11 -2.32
C VAL A 66 19.64 12.54 -1.77
N ASN A 67 19.99 12.73 -0.49
CA ASN A 67 20.08 14.05 0.12
C ASN A 67 21.31 14.87 -0.29
N SER A 68 22.36 14.23 -0.82
CA SER A 68 23.51 14.95 -1.39
C SER A 68 23.30 15.41 -2.83
N LEU A 69 22.25 14.90 -3.49
CA LEU A 69 21.82 15.34 -4.81
C LEU A 69 20.98 16.63 -4.68
N PRO A 70 20.90 17.46 -5.73
CA PRO A 70 20.21 18.75 -5.70
C PRO A 70 18.67 18.60 -5.76
N PHE A 71 18.09 17.67 -4.99
CA PHE A 71 16.65 17.46 -4.88
C PHE A 71 16.09 18.19 -3.66
N GLU A 72 14.89 18.75 -3.80
CA GLU A 72 14.16 19.28 -2.66
C GLU A 72 13.63 18.13 -1.79
N ARG A 73 13.72 18.30 -0.47
CA ARG A 73 13.21 17.33 0.52
C ARG A 73 11.74 16.97 0.29
N LYS A 74 10.92 17.94 -0.12
CA LYS A 74 9.51 17.71 -0.46
C LYS A 74 9.38 16.70 -1.60
N ASP A 75 10.16 16.85 -2.68
CA ASP A 75 10.09 16.02 -3.89
C ASP A 75 10.45 14.55 -3.61
N ILE A 76 11.35 14.31 -2.64
CA ILE A 76 11.70 12.96 -2.18
C ILE A 76 10.47 12.30 -1.53
N VAL A 77 9.78 13.01 -0.64
CA VAL A 77 8.56 12.51 0.01
C VAL A 77 7.46 12.28 -1.02
N ILE A 78 7.20 13.25 -1.93
CA ILE A 78 6.19 13.11 -2.99
C ILE A 78 6.49 11.89 -3.86
N GLY A 79 7.75 11.70 -4.26
CA GLY A 79 8.18 10.56 -5.06
C GLY A 79 7.87 9.23 -4.39
N LYS A 80 8.12 9.13 -3.07
CA LYS A 80 7.82 7.92 -2.29
C LYS A 80 6.32 7.63 -2.19
N TYR A 81 5.50 8.66 -1.95
CA TYR A 81 4.04 8.52 -1.94
C TYR A 81 3.49 8.07 -3.31
N ILE A 82 4.00 8.66 -4.41
CA ILE A 82 3.62 8.24 -5.77
C ILE A 82 4.02 6.77 -6.01
N PHE A 83 5.23 6.38 -5.62
CA PHE A 83 5.70 5.00 -5.76
C PHE A 83 4.78 4.02 -5.01
N VAL A 84 4.43 4.31 -3.76
CA VAL A 84 3.52 3.45 -2.99
C VAL A 84 2.10 3.45 -3.56
N SER A 85 1.63 4.57 -4.11
CA SER A 85 0.35 4.62 -4.82
C SER A 85 0.33 3.69 -6.05
N ILE A 86 1.44 3.62 -6.79
CA ILE A 86 1.60 2.67 -7.91
C ILE A 86 1.54 1.23 -7.40
N LEU A 87 2.17 0.94 -6.26
CA LEU A 87 2.12 -0.39 -5.63
C LEU A 87 0.70 -0.80 -5.23
N VAL A 88 -0.06 0.11 -4.61
CA VAL A 88 -1.46 -0.13 -4.24
C VAL A 88 -2.31 -0.37 -5.48
N ALA A 89 -2.12 0.44 -6.53
CA ALA A 89 -2.83 0.26 -7.80
C ALA A 89 -2.48 -1.09 -8.48
N LEU A 90 -1.22 -1.50 -8.45
CA LEU A 90 -0.80 -2.83 -8.92
C LEU A 90 -1.43 -3.95 -8.08
N GLY A 91 -1.52 -3.77 -6.76
CA GLY A 91 -2.21 -4.66 -5.84
C GLY A 91 -3.68 -4.87 -6.21
N GLY A 92 -4.41 -3.77 -6.39
CA GLY A 92 -5.81 -3.81 -6.79
C GLY A 92 -6.01 -4.38 -8.20
N CYS A 93 -5.14 -4.04 -9.17
CA CYS A 93 -5.21 -4.58 -10.52
C CYS A 93 -4.98 -6.10 -10.55
N PHE A 94 -4.01 -6.59 -9.77
CA PHE A 94 -3.75 -8.02 -9.69
C PHE A 94 -4.93 -8.77 -9.03
N SER A 95 -5.50 -8.19 -7.96
CA SER A 95 -6.70 -8.72 -7.30
C SER A 95 -7.91 -8.74 -8.25
N LEU A 96 -8.10 -7.70 -9.06
CA LEU A 96 -9.12 -7.64 -10.12
C LEU A 96 -8.96 -8.77 -11.14
N VAL A 97 -7.75 -8.99 -11.67
CA VAL A 97 -7.50 -10.04 -12.66
C VAL A 97 -7.81 -11.42 -12.08
N VAL A 98 -7.33 -11.70 -10.87
CA VAL A 98 -7.59 -12.97 -10.18
C VAL A 98 -9.08 -13.15 -9.89
N GLY A 99 -9.75 -12.09 -9.43
CA GLY A 99 -11.17 -12.11 -9.13
C GLY A 99 -12.06 -12.30 -10.36
N LEU A 100 -11.70 -11.74 -11.52
CA LEU A 100 -12.40 -11.98 -12.78
C LEU A 100 -12.31 -13.45 -13.24
N ILE A 101 -11.17 -14.11 -13.01
CA ILE A 101 -11.00 -15.54 -13.28
C ILE A 101 -11.90 -16.37 -12.35
N GLN A 102 -12.00 -15.98 -11.07
CA GLN A 102 -12.88 -16.66 -10.10
C GLN A 102 -14.38 -16.45 -10.39
N LEU A 103 -14.75 -15.28 -10.91
CA LEU A 103 -16.11 -14.97 -11.34
C LEU A 103 -16.58 -15.90 -12.47
N GLN A 104 -15.68 -16.27 -13.39
CA GLN A 104 -15.99 -17.19 -14.50
C GLN A 104 -16.22 -18.63 -14.05
N ASN A 105 -15.67 -19.04 -12.91
CA ASN A 105 -15.81 -20.39 -12.36
C ASN A 105 -16.99 -20.51 -11.35
N GLU A 106 -17.93 -19.56 -11.35
CA GLU A 106 -19.11 -19.50 -10.45
C GLU A 106 -18.83 -19.48 -8.94
N HIS A 107 -17.57 -19.29 -8.53
CA HIS A 107 -17.19 -19.27 -7.11
C HIS A 107 -17.42 -17.90 -6.43
N MET A 108 -17.71 -16.84 -7.18
CA MET A 108 -17.90 -15.49 -6.64
C MET A 108 -19.02 -14.72 -7.33
N THR A 109 -19.61 -13.76 -6.62
CA THR A 109 -20.51 -12.74 -7.16
C THR A 109 -19.81 -11.38 -7.28
N GLY A 110 -20.30 -10.51 -8.18
CA GLY A 110 -19.69 -9.19 -8.42
C GLY A 110 -19.65 -8.27 -7.20
N LEU A 111 -20.60 -8.41 -6.26
CA LEU A 111 -20.59 -7.70 -4.98
C LEU A 111 -19.41 -8.14 -4.09
N ILE A 112 -19.12 -9.45 -4.07
CA ILE A 112 -18.01 -10.00 -3.29
C ILE A 112 -16.68 -9.46 -3.81
N LEU A 113 -16.53 -9.49 -5.14
CA LEU A 113 -15.36 -8.95 -5.82
C LEU A 113 -15.13 -7.48 -5.47
N TRP A 114 -16.19 -6.65 -5.52
CA TRP A 114 -16.09 -5.22 -5.24
C TRP A 114 -15.70 -4.91 -3.80
N GLY A 115 -16.32 -5.58 -2.83
CA GLY A 115 -16.02 -5.40 -1.40
C GLY A 115 -14.57 -5.77 -1.06
N GLU A 116 -14.10 -6.89 -1.60
CA GLU A 116 -12.72 -7.38 -1.40
C GLU A 116 -11.67 -6.43 -2.00
N ILE A 117 -11.91 -5.92 -3.21
CA ILE A 117 -11.01 -4.96 -3.86
C ILE A 117 -10.98 -3.63 -3.08
N LEU A 118 -12.15 -3.15 -2.65
CA LEU A 118 -12.23 -1.92 -1.86
C LEU A 118 -11.51 -2.09 -0.52
N GLY A 119 -11.67 -3.24 0.16
CA GLY A 119 -10.90 -3.62 1.34
C GLY A 119 -9.39 -3.70 1.08
N GLY A 120 -8.99 -4.25 -0.07
CA GLY A 120 -7.59 -4.37 -0.47
C GLY A 120 -6.92 -3.02 -0.71
N ILE A 121 -7.59 -2.14 -1.45
CA ILE A 121 -7.11 -0.78 -1.73
C ILE A 121 -7.02 0.04 -0.45
N THR A 122 -8.07 -0.02 0.39
CA THR A 122 -8.10 0.71 1.66
C THR A 122 -7.00 0.25 2.60
N GLY A 123 -6.79 -1.06 2.74
CA GLY A 123 -5.69 -1.60 3.53
C GLY A 123 -4.31 -1.18 3.03
N GLY A 124 -4.11 -1.14 1.71
CA GLY A 124 -2.87 -0.63 1.11
C GLY A 124 -2.60 0.84 1.43
N PHE A 125 -3.62 1.69 1.30
CA PHE A 125 -3.49 3.12 1.64
C PHE A 125 -3.30 3.37 3.13
N VAL A 126 -4.05 2.69 4.00
CA VAL A 126 -3.91 2.84 5.46
C VAL A 126 -2.52 2.41 5.91
N CYS A 127 -2.00 1.30 5.36
CA CYS A 127 -0.62 0.89 5.59
C CYS A 127 0.36 2.01 5.23
N SER A 128 0.19 2.62 4.05
CA SER A 128 1.03 3.73 3.58
C SER A 128 0.94 4.97 4.46
N ILE A 129 -0.28 5.32 4.91
CA ILE A 129 -0.58 6.48 5.76
C ILE A 129 0.18 6.42 7.09
N ILE A 130 0.39 5.21 7.62
CA ILE A 130 1.08 4.98 8.89
C ILE A 130 2.59 4.83 8.69
N VAL A 131 3.00 4.03 7.70
CA VAL A 131 4.41 3.65 7.50
C VAL A 131 5.25 4.84 7.05
N LEU A 132 4.77 5.61 6.07
CA LEU A 132 5.57 6.66 5.43
C LEU A 132 5.93 7.81 6.39
N PRO A 133 5.02 8.34 7.22
CA PRO A 133 5.39 9.32 8.23
C PRO A 133 6.47 8.84 9.20
N ILE A 134 6.37 7.58 9.65
CA ILE A 134 7.37 7.01 10.57
C ILE A 134 8.71 6.86 9.86
N GLU A 135 8.70 6.44 8.59
CA GLU A 135 9.90 6.33 7.74
C GLU A 135 10.66 7.65 7.63
N PHE A 136 9.94 8.75 7.43
CA PHE A 136 10.54 10.07 7.27
C PHE A 136 10.86 10.75 8.60
N SER A 137 10.09 10.48 9.65
CA SER A 137 10.30 11.03 10.99
C SER A 137 11.53 10.45 11.68
N VAL A 138 11.70 9.13 11.60
CA VAL A 138 12.78 8.45 12.32
C VAL A 138 13.92 8.16 11.34
N GLY A 139 15.13 8.62 11.66
CA GLY A 139 16.33 8.33 10.87
C GLY A 139 16.65 6.83 10.81
N TYR A 140 17.91 6.48 10.51
CA TYR A 140 18.32 5.07 10.45
C TYR A 140 18.33 4.43 11.86
N SER A 141 17.18 3.88 12.26
CA SER A 141 16.91 3.30 13.57
C SER A 141 16.07 2.03 13.42
N SER A 142 16.13 1.14 14.41
CA SER A 142 15.31 -0.07 14.52
C SER A 142 13.81 0.21 14.34
N ALA A 143 13.35 1.40 14.75
CA ALA A 143 11.96 1.85 14.57
C ALA A 143 11.55 1.93 13.08
N LYS A 144 12.48 2.28 12.17
CA LYS A 144 12.24 2.29 10.72
C LYS A 144 11.96 0.88 10.18
N GLN A 145 12.54 -0.16 10.78
CA GLN A 145 12.30 -1.56 10.38
C GLN A 145 10.99 -2.12 10.94
N ILE A 146 10.50 -1.58 12.06
CA ILE A 146 9.25 -2.01 12.69
C ILE A 146 8.03 -1.36 12.03
N ALA A 147 8.18 -0.15 11.47
CA ALA A 147 7.08 0.61 10.89
C ALA A 147 6.22 -0.18 9.86
N PRO A 148 6.80 -0.93 8.89
CA PRO A 148 6.01 -1.73 7.95
C PRO A 148 5.13 -2.79 8.63
N PHE A 149 5.61 -3.38 9.74
CA PHE A 149 4.85 -4.40 10.48
C PHE A 149 3.65 -3.81 11.21
N ILE A 150 3.80 -2.59 11.74
CA ILE A 150 2.68 -1.83 12.30
C ILE A 150 1.72 -1.46 11.17
N GLY A 151 2.26 -1.00 10.04
CA GLY A 151 1.50 -0.67 8.84
C GLY A 151 0.62 -1.80 8.34
N ILE A 152 1.16 -3.03 8.22
CA ILE A 152 0.37 -4.18 7.77
C ILE A 152 -0.68 -4.60 8.79
N ALA A 153 -0.41 -4.54 10.09
CA ALA A 153 -1.39 -4.89 11.10
C ALA A 153 -2.64 -3.98 10.99
N PHE A 154 -2.42 -2.66 10.95
CA PHE A 154 -3.51 -1.70 10.80
C PHE A 154 -4.11 -1.69 9.40
N GLY A 155 -3.29 -1.82 8.36
CA GLY A 155 -3.74 -1.91 6.97
C GLY A 155 -4.65 -3.12 6.75
N TYR A 156 -4.23 -4.30 7.19
CA TYR A 156 -5.03 -5.52 7.09
C TYR A 156 -6.32 -5.44 7.92
N LEU A 157 -6.25 -4.97 9.16
CA LEU A 157 -7.46 -4.78 9.98
C LEU A 157 -8.46 -3.80 9.32
N SER A 158 -7.96 -2.68 8.79
CA SER A 158 -8.81 -1.71 8.11
C SER A 158 -9.45 -2.28 6.84
N GLY A 159 -8.68 -3.04 6.05
CA GLY A 159 -9.20 -3.68 4.85
C GLY A 159 -10.25 -4.74 5.17
N LEU A 160 -10.06 -5.52 6.25
CA LEU A 160 -11.05 -6.51 6.70
C LEU A 160 -12.35 -5.85 7.16
N ILE A 161 -12.26 -4.74 7.89
CA ILE A 161 -13.43 -3.99 8.33
C ILE A 161 -14.20 -3.48 7.10
N VAL A 162 -13.49 -2.85 6.16
CA VAL A 162 -14.12 -2.33 4.93
C VAL A 162 -14.73 -3.44 4.10
N SER A 163 -14.01 -4.55 3.87
CA SER A 163 -14.53 -5.68 3.11
C SER A 163 -15.81 -6.20 3.76
N LYS A 164 -15.81 -6.51 5.06
CA LYS A 164 -17.02 -6.99 5.76
C LYS A 164 -18.21 -6.03 5.69
N VAL A 165 -17.97 -4.73 5.85
CA VAL A 165 -19.01 -3.70 5.76
C VAL A 165 -19.59 -3.60 4.35
N TRP A 166 -18.78 -3.82 3.31
CA TRP A 166 -19.22 -3.77 1.91
C TRP A 166 -19.77 -5.10 1.36
N LEU A 167 -19.41 -6.21 1.98
CA LEU A 167 -19.95 -7.54 1.69
C LEU A 167 -21.34 -7.76 2.28
N ASP A 168 -21.69 -7.02 3.34
CA ASP A 168 -23.00 -7.08 3.95
C ASP A 168 -24.07 -6.46 3.01
N VAL A 169 -24.90 -7.33 2.44
CA VAL A 169 -25.97 -6.96 1.49
C VAL A 169 -27.11 -6.21 2.19
N GLU A 170 -27.31 -6.43 3.49
CA GLU A 170 -28.31 -5.71 4.28
C GLU A 170 -27.83 -4.30 4.68
N ASN A 171 -26.53 -4.05 4.54
CA ASN A 171 -25.95 -2.76 4.85
C ASN A 171 -26.24 -1.73 3.75
N ILE A 172 -27.13 -0.77 4.06
CA ILE A 172 -27.51 0.33 3.16
C ILE A 172 -26.30 1.17 2.72
N TRP A 173 -25.21 1.17 3.50
CA TRP A 173 -23.99 1.91 3.16
C TRP A 173 -23.22 1.32 1.98
N SER A 174 -23.25 -0.01 1.79
CA SER A 174 -22.51 -0.67 0.70
C SER A 174 -23.08 -0.30 -0.68
N THR A 175 -24.40 -0.11 -0.76
CA THR A 175 -25.14 0.21 -1.99
C THR A 175 -25.28 1.71 -2.25
N SER A 176 -25.03 2.56 -1.25
CA SER A 176 -25.15 4.02 -1.39
C SER A 176 -23.95 4.63 -2.10
N LEU A 177 -24.18 5.20 -3.29
CA LEU A 177 -23.17 5.92 -4.06
C LEU A 177 -22.57 7.11 -3.29
N VAL A 178 -23.39 7.83 -2.51
CA VAL A 178 -22.94 8.99 -1.73
C VAL A 178 -21.94 8.57 -0.66
N VAL A 179 -22.22 7.46 0.03
CA VAL A 179 -21.33 6.93 1.07
C VAL A 179 -20.01 6.45 0.46
N ASN A 180 -20.07 5.74 -0.68
CA ASN A 180 -18.88 5.29 -1.41
C ASN A 180 -17.99 6.46 -1.83
N ILE A 181 -18.57 7.52 -2.41
CA ILE A 181 -17.82 8.72 -2.84
C ILE A 181 -17.21 9.43 -1.62
N CYS A 182 -17.98 9.60 -0.54
CA CYS A 182 -17.51 10.26 0.67
C CYS A 182 -16.37 9.47 1.33
N PHE A 183 -16.47 8.14 1.35
CA PHE A 183 -15.43 7.26 1.89
C PHE A 183 -14.12 7.36 1.09
N ILE A 184 -14.19 7.28 -0.24
CA ILE A 184 -13.01 7.43 -1.12
C ILE A 184 -12.39 8.82 -0.96
N ALA A 185 -13.22 9.87 -0.92
CA ALA A 185 -12.76 11.24 -0.72
C ALA A 185 -12.08 11.43 0.63
N GLY A 186 -12.65 10.88 1.70
CA GLY A 186 -12.08 10.91 3.05
C GLY A 186 -10.72 10.19 3.11
N LEU A 187 -10.61 9.04 2.45
CA LEU A 187 -9.37 8.28 2.39
C LEU A 187 -8.27 9.01 1.61
N LEU A 188 -8.61 9.65 0.49
CA LEU A 188 -7.71 10.52 -0.25
C LEU A 188 -7.26 11.73 0.59
N LEU A 189 -8.18 12.36 1.32
CA LEU A 189 -7.85 13.47 2.22
C LEU A 189 -6.87 13.04 3.31
N LEU A 190 -7.10 11.89 3.96
CA LEU A 190 -6.18 11.33 4.95
C LEU A 190 -4.80 11.03 4.35
N TYR A 191 -4.76 10.53 3.11
CA TYR A 191 -3.51 10.28 2.39
C TYR A 191 -2.71 11.56 2.14
N ILE A 192 -3.39 12.64 1.71
CA ILE A 192 -2.77 13.96 1.50
C ILE A 192 -2.31 14.56 2.84
N MET A 193 -3.10 14.44 3.91
CA MET A 193 -2.70 14.89 5.25
C MET A 193 -1.44 14.16 5.75
N SER A 194 -1.39 12.83 5.56
CA SER A 194 -0.21 12.02 5.88
C SER A 194 1.02 12.48 5.08
N MET A 195 0.85 12.80 3.80
CA MET A 195 1.92 13.32 2.95
C MET A 195 2.46 14.66 3.44
N LEU A 196 1.59 15.61 3.78
CA LEU A 196 2.01 16.91 4.33
C LEU A 196 2.74 16.75 5.67
N LEU A 197 2.24 15.87 6.53
CA LEU A 197 2.87 15.54 7.81
C LEU A 197 4.27 14.93 7.58
N SER A 198 4.42 14.02 6.62
CA SER A 198 5.73 13.45 6.25
C SER A 198 6.70 14.52 5.74
N ILE A 199 6.24 15.47 4.93
CA ILE A 199 7.08 16.60 4.46
C ILE A 199 7.55 17.44 5.63
N HIS A 200 6.66 17.75 6.57
CA HIS A 200 7.00 18.53 7.75
C HIS A 200 8.04 17.82 8.63
N LEU A 201 7.80 16.55 8.97
CA LEU A 201 8.73 15.74 9.78
C LEU A 201 10.09 15.56 9.09
N TYR A 202 10.11 15.45 7.76
CA TYR A 202 11.36 15.31 7.03
C TYR A 202 12.18 16.61 6.94
N ASN A 203 11.51 17.76 6.96
CA ASN A 203 12.17 19.06 6.96
C ASN A 203 12.77 19.41 8.32
N GLU A 204 12.07 19.08 9.42
CA GLU A 204 12.56 19.31 10.79
C GLU A 204 13.70 18.38 11.20
N ARG A 205 13.94 17.32 10.43
CA ARG A 205 15.01 16.38 10.73
C ARG A 205 16.37 16.97 10.35
N ASP A 206 17.21 17.16 11.35
CA ASP A 206 18.63 17.45 11.15
C ASP A 206 19.32 16.17 10.62
N LEU A 207 20.08 16.31 9.53
CA LEU A 207 20.87 15.25 8.89
C LEU A 207 22.33 15.32 9.34
#